data_AF-A0A392T534-F1
#
_entry.id   AF-A0A392T534-F1
#
_cell.length_a   1.000
_cell.length_b   1.000
_cell.length_c   1.000
_cell.angle_alpha   90.00
_cell.angle_beta   90.00
_cell.angle_gamma   90.00
#
_symmetry.space_group_name_H-M   'P 1'
#
loop_
_entity.id
_entity.type
_entity.pdbx_description
1 polymer ?
#
loop_
_entity_poly.entity_id
_entity_poly.type
_entity_poly.pdbx_seq_one_letter_code
_entity_poly.pdbx_strand_id
1 'polypeptide(L)' 'MKYKALIEQGKKLDIEIDVNSVMRCQGRICVPDVPELKRMILEEGRRSNLSIHPGVTKMYQDLKKM' A
#
# COMPACT_ATOMS: atom_id res chain seq x y z
N MET A 1 -5.41 3.15 -13.75
CA MET A 1 -4.62 2.10 -13.08
C MET A 1 -3.54 1.59 -14.02
N LYS A 2 -2.27 2.01 -13.87
CA LYS A 2 -1.17 1.65 -14.78
C LYS A 2 -0.71 0.19 -14.70
N TYR A 3 -1.15 -0.56 -13.68
CA TYR A 3 -0.72 -1.95 -13.45
C TYR A 3 -1.42 -2.97 -14.33
N LYS A 4 -2.65 -2.70 -14.79
CA LYS A 4 -3.38 -3.61 -15.69
C LYS A 4 -2.60 -3.85 -17.00
N ALA A 5 -2.07 -2.77 -17.57
CA ALA A 5 -1.23 -2.80 -18.76
C ALA A 5 0.13 -3.50 -18.54
N LEU A 6 0.69 -3.42 -17.32
CA LEU A 6 1.97 -4.08 -16.99
C LEU A 6 1.79 -5.60 -16.75
N ILE A 7 0.63 -6.00 -16.23
CA ILE A 7 0.22 -7.41 -16.09
C ILE A 7 0.00 -8.02 -17.47
N GLU A 8 -0.71 -7.32 -18.37
CA GLU A 8 -0.93 -7.75 -19.77
C GLU A 8 0.38 -7.84 -20.57
N GLN A 9 1.39 -7.04 -20.23
CA GLN A 9 2.71 -7.07 -20.89
C GLN A 9 3.62 -8.23 -20.42
N GLY A 10 3.15 -9.14 -19.54
CA GLY A 10 3.91 -10.34 -19.18
C GLY A 10 5.19 -10.08 -18.39
N LYS A 11 5.41 -8.85 -17.90
CA LYS A 11 6.45 -8.61 -16.89
C LYS A 11 6.03 -9.36 -15.63
N LYS A 12 6.75 -10.43 -15.32
CA LYS A 12 6.58 -11.31 -14.15
C LYS A 12 6.87 -10.54 -12.87
N LEU A 13 6.03 -9.57 -12.56
CA LEU A 13 5.93 -8.96 -11.26
C LEU A 13 5.06 -9.93 -10.46
N ASP A 14 5.54 -10.33 -9.29
CA ASP A 14 4.85 -11.24 -8.37
C ASP A 14 3.59 -10.54 -7.82
N ILE A 15 2.59 -10.40 -8.69
CA ILE A 15 1.34 -9.69 -8.45
C ILE A 15 0.26 -10.74 -8.22
N GLU A 16 -0.38 -10.64 -7.06
CA GLU A 16 -1.50 -11.48 -6.68
C GLU A 16 -2.70 -10.59 -6.38
N ILE A 17 -3.88 -11.03 -6.78
CA ILE A 17 -5.14 -10.42 -6.37
C ILE A 17 -5.77 -11.39 -5.37
N ASP A 18 -5.99 -10.93 -4.14
CA ASP A 18 -6.61 -11.76 -3.11
C ASP A 18 -8.14 -11.84 -3.26
N VAL A 19 -8.78 -12.66 -2.42
CA VAL A 19 -10.23 -12.86 -2.40
C VAL A 19 -11.02 -11.57 -2.15
N ASN A 20 -10.38 -10.55 -1.57
CA ASN A 20 -10.97 -9.24 -1.31
C ASN A 20 -10.73 -8.26 -2.46
N SER A 21 -10.25 -8.74 -3.62
CA SER A 21 -9.87 -7.92 -4.78
C SER A 21 -8.76 -6.91 -4.47
N VAL A 22 -7.92 -7.19 -3.47
CA VAL A 22 -6.75 -6.36 -3.14
C VAL A 22 -5.55 -6.84 -3.94
N MET A 23 -4.92 -5.92 -4.67
CA MET A 23 -3.69 -6.20 -5.41
C MET A 23 -2.49 -6.16 -4.47
N ARG A 24 -1.71 -7.25 -4.44
CA ARG A 24 -0.44 -7.35 -3.73
C ARG A 24 0.70 -7.53 -4.72
N CYS A 25 1.83 -6.91 -4.46
CA CYS A 25 3.06 -7.08 -5.22
C CYS A 25 4.17 -7.48 -4.27
N GLN A 26 4.79 -8.66 -4.46
CA GLN A 26 5.81 -9.20 -3.54
C GLN A 26 5.30 -9.26 -2.09
N GLY A 27 4.06 -9.68 -1.90
CA GLY A 27 3.39 -9.73 -0.59
C GLY A 27 2.96 -8.38 -0.01
N ARG A 28 3.18 -7.24 -0.70
CA ARG A 28 2.81 -5.89 -0.23
C ARG A 28 1.56 -5.36 -0.90
N ILE A 29 0.65 -4.76 -0.14
CA ILE A 29 -0.55 -4.11 -0.70
C ILE A 29 -0.16 -2.95 -1.61
N CYS A 30 -0.74 -2.93 -2.82
CA CYS A 30 -0.54 -1.87 -3.78
C CYS A 30 -1.63 -0.81 -3.62
N VAL A 31 -1.21 0.42 -3.30
CA VAL A 31 -2.11 1.57 -3.22
C VAL A 31 -2.13 2.28 -4.58
N PRO A 32 -3.30 2.52 -5.18
CA PRO A 32 -3.44 3.35 -6.38
C PRO A 32 -2.79 4.73 -6.23
N ASP A 33 -2.30 5.28 -7.34
CA ASP A 33 -1.72 6.62 -7.37
C ASP A 33 -2.82 7.71 -7.38
N VAL A 34 -3.57 7.76 -6.28
CA VAL A 34 -4.67 8.71 -6.03
C VAL A 34 -4.28 9.50 -4.77
N PRO A 35 -3.98 10.81 -4.88
CA PRO A 35 -3.50 11.62 -3.76
C PRO A 35 -4.39 11.56 -2.52
N GLU A 36 -5.71 11.58 -2.72
CA GLU A 36 -6.72 11.56 -1.66
C GLU A 36 -6.68 10.24 -0.89
N LEU A 37 -6.53 9.12 -1.60
CA LEU A 37 -6.43 7.79 -1.00
C LEU A 37 -5.14 7.66 -0.18
N LYS A 38 -4.01 8.12 -0.72
CA LYS A 38 -2.74 8.14 0.01
C LYS A 38 -2.85 9.00 1.27
N ARG A 39 -3.48 10.17 1.18
CA ARG A 39 -3.70 11.04 2.33
C ARG A 39 -4.53 10.36 3.41
N MET A 40 -5.64 9.72 3.05
CA MET A 40 -6.49 9.00 4.02
C MET A 40 -5.72 7.89 4.74
N ILE A 41 -4.93 7.08 4.02
CA ILE A 41 -4.13 6.01 4.63
C ILE A 41 -3.10 6.57 5.61
N LEU A 42 -2.43 7.68 5.26
CA LEU A 42 -1.43 8.32 6.12
C LEU A 42 -2.07 8.98 7.34
N GLU A 43 -3.23 9.62 7.18
CA GLU A 43 -4.00 10.18 8.30
C GLU A 43 -4.48 9.09 9.26
N GLU A 44 -4.97 7.98 8.73
CA GLU A 44 -5.38 6.83 9.55
C GLU A 44 -4.18 6.21 10.28
N GLY A 45 -3.04 6.03 9.59
CA GLY A 45 -1.81 5.57 10.21
C GLY A 45 -1.34 6.50 11.35
N ARG A 46 -1.51 7.82 11.20
CA ARG A 46 -1.20 8.81 12.23
C ARG A 46 -2.18 8.78 13.41
N ARG A 47 -3.47 8.52 13.17
CA ARG A 47 -4.52 8.44 14.20
C ARG A 47 -4.48 7.13 14.97
N SER A 48 -4.07 6.05 14.31
CA SER A 48 -3.94 4.74 14.93
C SER A 48 -2.90 4.79 16.05
N ASN A 49 -3.13 4.02 17.13
CA ASN A 49 -2.23 3.92 18.30
C ASN A 49 -0.84 3.31 17.99
N LEU A 50 -0.39 3.28 16.73
CA LEU A 50 0.91 2.75 16.31
C LEU A 50 2.10 3.52 16.92
N SER A 51 1.88 4.71 17.48
CA SER A 51 2.80 5.31 18.45
C SER A 51 2.11 6.44 19.17
N ILE A 52 2.37 6.60 20.47
CA ILE A 52 1.89 7.74 21.26
C ILE A 52 2.38 9.05 20.64
N HIS A 53 3.52 9.05 19.92
CA HIS A 53 3.98 10.10 18.98
C HIS A 53 4.83 9.45 17.86
N PRO A 54 4.30 9.15 16.66
CA PRO A 54 5.11 8.63 15.56
C PRO A 54 5.62 9.80 14.72
N GLY A 55 6.94 9.98 14.65
CA GLY A 55 7.52 10.72 13.52
C GLY A 55 7.21 10.00 12.20
N VAL A 56 7.28 10.71 11.08
CA VAL A 56 7.02 10.15 9.73
C VAL A 56 7.82 8.87 9.44
N THR A 57 9.04 8.77 9.96
CA THR A 57 9.91 7.58 9.85
C THR A 57 9.32 6.36 10.53
N LYS A 58 8.73 6.53 11.72
CA LYS A 58 8.12 5.42 12.47
C LYS A 58 6.87 4.91 11.76
N MET A 59 6.01 5.83 11.31
CA MET A 59 4.83 5.49 10.51
C MET A 59 5.20 4.70 9.24
N TYR A 60 6.27 5.10 8.52
CA TYR A 60 6.73 4.34 7.36
C TYR A 60 7.20 2.93 7.73
N GLN A 61 7.93 2.76 8.84
CA GLN A 61 8.37 1.45 9.31
C GLN A 61 7.20 0.56 9.71
N ASP A 62 6.19 1.13 10.37
CA ASP A 62 4.99 0.40 10.80
C ASP A 62 4.17 -0.04 9.58
N LEU A 63 3.91 0.86 8.63
CA LEU A 63 3.24 0.56 7.36
C LEU A 63 4.03 -0.45 6.50
N LYS A 64 5.35 -0.50 6.61
CA LYS A 64 6.21 -1.43 5.86
C LYS A 64 6.18 -2.86 6.44
N LYS A 65 5.88 -2.99 7.74
CA LYS A 65 5.78 -4.27 8.48
C LYS A 65 4.41 -4.92 8.36
N MET A 66 3.37 -4.13 8.05
CA MET A 66 2.08 -4.63 7.59
C MET A 66 2.21 -5.29 6.22
#